data_AF-A0A5K1GYS9-F1
#
_entry.id   AF-A0A5K1GYS9-F1
#
_cell.length_a   1.000
_cell.length_b   1.000
_cell.length_c   1.000
_cell.angle_alpha   90.00
_cell.angle_beta   90.00
_cell.angle_gamma   90.00
#
_symmetry.space_group_name_H-M   'P 1'
#
loop_
_entity.id
_entity.type
_entity.pdbx_description
1 polymer ?
#
loop_
_entity_poly.entity_id
_entity_poly.type
_entity_poly.pdbx_seq_one_letter_code
_entity_poly.pdbx_strand_id
1 'polypeptide(L)' 'AYLGIPSPVPYRERRTAGSRDRYGMNFAYSGAGVFSTYSAGLPNITTQIDYFERLLRQGTYSRQQLYMSMALLS' A
#
# COMPACT_ATOMS: atom_id res chain seq x y z
N ALA A 1 2.96 -15.03 -10.52
CA ALA A 1 1.99 -14.18 -9.78
C ALA A 1 0.58 -14.63 -10.11
N TYR A 2 -0.34 -14.68 -9.15
CA TYR A 2 -1.71 -15.19 -9.33
C TYR A 2 -2.50 -14.47 -10.44
N LEU A 3 -2.27 -13.17 -10.60
CA LEU A 3 -2.99 -12.30 -11.54
C LEU A 3 -2.22 -12.01 -12.84
N GLY A 4 -1.09 -12.67 -13.10
CA GLY A 4 -0.25 -12.40 -14.29
C GLY A 4 0.44 -11.02 -14.31
N ILE A 5 0.20 -10.17 -13.30
CA ILE A 5 0.87 -8.89 -13.09
C ILE A 5 1.99 -9.01 -12.04
N PRO A 6 3.11 -8.30 -12.19
CA PRO A 6 4.14 -8.21 -11.16
C PRO A 6 3.57 -7.70 -9.83
N SER A 7 4.17 -8.11 -8.71
CA SER A 7 3.78 -7.59 -7.40
C SER A 7 3.99 -6.07 -7.32
N PRO A 8 3.04 -5.34 -6.71
CA PRO A 8 3.18 -3.91 -6.47
C PRO A 8 4.42 -3.59 -5.62
N VAL A 9 5.03 -2.44 -5.87
CA VAL A 9 6.21 -1.98 -5.13
C VAL A 9 5.82 -1.60 -3.69
N PRO A 10 6.52 -2.08 -2.64
CA PRO A 10 6.31 -1.56 -1.30
C PRO A 10 6.56 -0.05 -1.24
N TYR A 11 5.63 0.72 -0.66
CA TYR A 11 5.73 2.19 -0.60
C TYR A 11 7.09 2.69 -0.07
N ARG A 12 7.69 1.96 0.87
CA ARG A 12 8.99 2.31 1.47
C ARG A 12 10.14 2.24 0.47
N GLU A 13 10.01 1.41 -0.55
CA GLU A 13 11.00 1.17 -1.60
C GLU A 13 10.70 1.94 -2.89
N ARG A 14 9.63 2.74 -2.93
CA ARG A 14 9.20 3.47 -4.15
C ARG A 14 10.29 4.33 -4.79
N ARG A 15 11.24 4.85 -4.00
CA ARG A 15 12.34 5.69 -4.50
C ARG A 15 13.46 4.89 -5.18
N THR A 16 13.57 3.60 -4.89
CA THR A 16 14.63 2.71 -5.38
C THR A 16 14.13 1.65 -6.35
N ALA A 17 12.80 1.50 -6.49
CA ALA A 17 12.17 0.48 -7.32
C ALA A 17 12.13 0.78 -8.83
N GLY A 18 12.60 1.95 -9.27
CA GLY A 18 12.65 2.35 -10.67
C GLY A 18 11.26 2.50 -11.31
N SER A 19 11.09 2.06 -12.56
CA SER A 19 9.84 2.22 -13.34
C SER A 19 8.72 1.24 -12.96
N ARG A 20 8.80 0.60 -11.79
CA ARG A 20 7.82 -0.40 -11.33
C ARG A 20 6.54 0.20 -10.77
N ASP A 21 6.48 1.51 -10.58
CA ASP A 21 5.30 2.23 -10.10
C ASP A 21 4.04 2.03 -10.97
N ARG A 22 4.23 1.66 -12.25
CA ARG A 22 3.13 1.32 -13.18
C ARG A 22 2.34 0.07 -12.77
N TYR A 23 2.88 -0.74 -11.87
CA TYR A 23 2.25 -1.95 -11.35
C TYR A 23 1.56 -1.73 -9.99
N GLY A 24 1.40 -0.46 -9.60
CA GLY A 24 0.79 -0.08 -8.33
C GLY A 24 1.77 -0.09 -7.17
N MET A 25 1.23 0.16 -5.97
CA MET A 25 2.01 0.32 -4.75
C MET A 25 1.37 -0.43 -3.57
N ASN A 26 2.18 -1.11 -2.77
CA ASN A 26 1.75 -1.82 -1.57
C ASN A 26 2.04 -0.97 -0.32
N PHE A 27 1.00 -0.71 0.48
CA PHE A 27 1.10 0.05 1.73
C PHE A 27 1.04 -0.83 2.99
N ALA A 28 0.82 -2.13 2.84
CA ALA A 28 0.64 -3.05 3.96
C ALA A 28 1.95 -3.22 4.77
N TYR A 29 1.81 -3.25 6.09
CA TYR A 29 2.85 -3.77 6.97
C TYR A 29 2.70 -5.30 7.05
N SER A 30 3.70 -6.04 6.57
CA SER A 30 3.71 -7.51 6.68
C SER A 30 3.60 -7.97 8.14
N GLY A 31 2.85 -9.05 8.37
CA GLY A 31 2.60 -9.59 9.70
C GLY A 31 1.58 -8.80 10.53
N ALA A 32 1.18 -7.60 10.09
CA ALA A 32 0.08 -6.89 10.71
C ALA A 32 -1.26 -7.49 10.26
N GLY A 33 -2.14 -7.75 11.21
CA GLY A 33 -3.51 -8.15 10.96
C GLY A 33 -4.43 -6.96 10.70
N VAL A 34 -5.68 -7.29 10.34
CA VAL A 34 -6.78 -6.31 10.31
C VAL A 34 -7.01 -5.76 11.73
N PHE A 35 -7.01 -6.64 12.72
CA PHE A 35 -7.14 -6.29 14.13
C PHE A 35 -5.78 -6.03 14.78
N SER A 36 -5.82 -5.50 16.01
CA SER A 36 -4.64 -5.38 16.87
C SER A 36 -3.91 -6.72 16.93
N THR A 37 -2.68 -6.73 16.44
CA THR A 37 -1.84 -7.92 16.41
C THR A 37 -1.10 -8.01 17.73
N TYR A 38 -0.95 -9.22 18.29
CA TYR A 38 -0.25 -9.46 19.57
C TYR A 38 1.21 -9.01 19.56
N SER A 39 1.81 -8.88 18.38
CA SER A 39 3.18 -8.40 18.20
C SER A 39 3.26 -6.90 18.48
N ALA A 40 3.77 -6.55 19.66
CA ALA A 40 4.04 -5.18 20.07
C ALA A 40 4.88 -4.46 19.00
N GLY A 41 4.30 -3.44 18.35
CA GLY A 41 4.98 -2.60 17.37
C GLY A 41 4.49 -2.70 15.92
N LEU A 42 3.59 -3.64 15.59
CA LEU A 42 2.97 -3.66 14.27
C LEU A 42 1.73 -2.75 14.22
N PRO A 43 1.56 -1.92 13.17
CA PRO A 43 0.40 -1.04 13.04
C PRO A 43 -0.86 -1.84 12.70
N ASN A 44 -1.96 -1.61 13.40
CA ASN A 44 -3.26 -2.17 13.02
C ASN A 44 -3.80 -1.52 11.73
N ILE A 45 -4.93 -2.03 11.21
CA ILE A 45 -5.46 -1.55 9.93
C ILE A 45 -5.85 -0.06 9.98
N THR A 46 -6.37 0.44 11.11
CA THR A 46 -6.71 1.85 11.26
C THR A 46 -5.49 2.74 11.08
N THR A 47 -4.38 2.40 11.74
CA THR A 47 -3.12 3.14 11.57
C THR A 47 -2.58 3.07 10.14
N GLN A 48 -2.74 1.93 9.46
CA GLN A 48 -2.32 1.78 8.06
C GLN A 48 -3.20 2.62 7.10
N ILE A 49 -4.51 2.71 7.36
CA ILE A 49 -5.45 3.56 6.61
C ILE A 49 -5.11 5.04 6.82
N ASP A 50 -4.92 5.48 8.07
CA ASP A 50 -4.58 6.87 8.39
C ASP A 50 -3.28 7.31 7.70
N TYR A 51 -2.30 6.40 7.65
CA TYR A 51 -1.07 6.60 6.92
C TYR A 51 -1.32 6.81 5.42
N PHE A 52 -2.11 5.92 4.81
CA PHE A 52 -2.44 6.02 3.39
C PHE A 52 -3.18 7.32 3.06
N GLU A 53 -4.16 7.72 3.86
CA GLU A 53 -4.87 9.00 3.67
C GLU A 53 -3.92 10.20 3.73
N ARG A 54 -2.95 10.18 4.65
CA ARG A 54 -1.95 11.25 4.73
C ARG A 54 -1.12 11.33 3.44
N LEU A 55 -0.80 10.20 2.82
CA LEU A 55 -0.07 10.18 1.55
C LEU A 55 -0.90 10.74 0.39
N LEU A 56 -2.22 10.50 0.39
CA LEU A 56 -3.15 11.13 -0.54
C LEU A 56 -3.17 12.65 -0.35
N ARG A 57 -3.29 13.12 0.91
CA ARG A 57 -3.29 14.55 1.25
C ARG A 57 -1.99 15.26 0.86
N GLN A 58 -0.85 14.57 0.99
CA GLN A 58 0.47 15.09 0.61
C GLN A 58 0.76 14.98 -0.89
N GLY A 59 -0.13 14.36 -1.69
CA GLY A 59 0.09 14.13 -3.11
C GLY A 59 1.21 13.12 -3.44
N THR A 60 1.69 12.36 -2.44
CA THR A 60 2.71 11.32 -2.67
C THR A 60 2.12 10.14 -3.45
N TYR A 61 0.85 9.82 -3.21
CA TYR A 61 0.06 8.96 -4.08
C TYR A 61 -0.98 9.85 -4.75
N SER A 62 -0.89 9.99 -6.08
CA SER A 62 -1.73 10.95 -6.79
C SER A 62 -3.17 10.47 -6.89
N ARG A 63 -4.13 11.41 -6.99
CA ARG A 63 -5.54 11.05 -7.24
C ARG A 63 -5.70 10.25 -8.53
N GLN A 64 -4.91 10.55 -9.56
CA GLN A 64 -4.93 9.79 -10.81
C GLN A 64 -4.51 8.33 -10.60
N GLN A 65 -3.45 8.08 -9.83
CA GLN A 65 -3.04 6.71 -9.47
C GLN A 65 -4.15 6.00 -8.69
N LEU A 66 -4.84 6.71 -7.78
CA LEU A 66 -5.99 6.16 -7.05
C LEU A 66 -7.15 5.79 -7.98
N TYR A 67 -7.54 6.68 -8.90
CA TYR A 67 -8.63 6.41 -9.86
C TYR A 67 -8.33 5.27 -10.83
N MET A 68 -7.06 5.04 -11.14
CA MET A 68 -6.61 3.94 -12.01
C MET A 68 -6.33 2.64 -11.24
N SER A 69 -6.52 2.63 -9.92
CA SER A 69 -6.29 1.44 -9.09
C SER A 69 -7.48 0.49 -9.14
N MET A 70 -7.21 -0.81 -9.04
CA MET A 70 -8.24 -1.84 -8.83
C MET A 70 -8.12 -2.38 -7.41
N ALA A 71 -9.26 -2.48 -6.72
CA ALA A 71 -9.37 -3.18 -5.44
C ALA A 71 -10.34 -4.35 -5.61
N LEU A 72 -9.92 -5.55 -5.24
CA LEU A 72 -10.79 -6.71 -5.14
C LEU A 72 -11.26 -6.83 -3.69
N LEU A 73 -12.56 -6.70 -3.47
CA LEU A 73 -13.22 -6.90 -2.17
C LEU A 73 -14.10 -8.15 -2.33
N SER A 74 -13.92 -9.15 -1.46
CA SER A 74 -14.70 -10.39 -1.42
C SER A 74 -15.31 -10.60 -0.05
#